data_AF-A0A1B6IR97-F1
#
_entry.id   AF-A0A1B6IR97-F1
#
_cell.length_a   1.000
_cell.length_b   1.000
_cell.length_c   1.000
_cell.angle_alpha   90.00
_cell.angle_beta   90.00
_cell.angle_gamma   90.00
#
_symmetry.space_group_name_H-M   'P 1'
#
loop_
_entity.id
_entity.type
_entity.pdbx_description
1 polymer ?
#
loop_
_entity_poly.entity_id
_entity_poly.type
_entity_poly.pdbx_seq_one_letter_code
_entity_poly.pdbx_strand_id
1 'polypeptide(L)'
;QELWFNDSGEMNDGPLCRCSARARRSGIRHNIYAGENHLSSCDPNSNNGDKLYHYRITISPPTNFLVKTPTIIEYDAHEYIFEGFSMFSHKKLDALPLCKVIRFNIEYTIVYFEEKAPVNFTIRELDYFYKYLFQELLELVDLDLRAHGDSSGCPQYHFMPRFVRELPGNGKEVLSMNEVLKYLIDSSCPLVSKGSLSDVLAMPQHEWQRFTEHIKGMIVTYPGKKPCSLRVDQLDRDQDSTSQSSFPEIVHFGIRPPQLSYAGNPEYQKAWREYVKFRHLLANMPKPSFEDKRRLEAKEIRLQNMRTKNELKRNVTVTVSSENFHKTGIMCDVVQHAMLVPVLVSHLRFHRSLDVLEEKIKYKFSNRYLLQLALTHPSYRENFGTNPDHARNSLTNCGIRQPVYGDRRIHYMNTRKRGINTLINIMSRFGKTEETESNITHNERLEFLGDAVVEFVTSVHLFHMFPDLEEGGLATYRAAIVQNQHLAVLAKTLGLEEFMLYAHGSDLCHDLELRHAMANCFEALMGALFLDGGIQVADKVFGEALFKGLDDLLNEW
;
A
#
# COMPACT_ATOMS: atom_id res chain seq x y z
N GLN A 1 -23.66 12.53 -7.21
CA GLN A 1 -23.48 11.22 -6.57
C GLN A 1 -22.29 11.33 -5.64
N GLU A 2 -22.45 10.97 -4.36
CA GLU A 2 -21.41 11.21 -3.35
C GLU A 2 -20.59 9.96 -2.99
N LEU A 3 -21.09 8.78 -3.38
CA LEU A 3 -20.40 7.51 -3.27
C LEU A 3 -19.62 7.22 -4.56
N TRP A 4 -18.44 6.65 -4.41
CA TRP A 4 -17.54 6.25 -5.49
C TRP A 4 -17.37 4.74 -5.47
N PHE A 5 -17.19 4.17 -6.66
CA PHE A 5 -17.04 2.73 -6.89
C PHE A 5 -15.79 2.48 -7.73
N ASN A 6 -15.47 1.20 -7.91
CA ASN A 6 -14.24 0.82 -8.62
C ASN A 6 -14.56 0.22 -9.98
N ASP A 7 -13.90 0.75 -11.01
CA ASP A 7 -13.92 0.22 -12.37
C ASP A 7 -12.54 -0.28 -12.77
N SER A 8 -12.52 -1.34 -13.58
CA SER A 8 -11.28 -2.01 -13.96
C SER A 8 -10.45 -1.13 -14.88
N GLY A 9 -9.16 -0.98 -14.56
CA GLY A 9 -8.22 -0.16 -15.32
C GLY A 9 -8.37 1.36 -15.14
N GLU A 10 -9.29 1.82 -14.28
CA GLU A 10 -9.59 3.24 -14.07
C GLU A 10 -9.33 3.68 -12.63
N MET A 11 -8.75 4.87 -12.49
CA MET A 11 -8.76 5.70 -11.28
C MET A 11 -10.02 6.59 -11.28
N ASN A 12 -10.26 7.29 -10.16
CA ASN A 12 -11.38 8.22 -10.07
C ASN A 12 -11.30 9.38 -11.10
N ASP A 13 -10.08 9.72 -11.57
CA ASP A 13 -9.80 10.82 -12.50
C ASP A 13 -9.37 10.34 -13.91
N GLY A 14 -9.77 9.13 -14.32
CA GLY A 14 -9.49 8.55 -15.64
C GLY A 14 -8.57 7.32 -15.59
N PRO A 15 -7.80 7.00 -16.64
CA PRO A 15 -7.06 5.73 -16.70
C PRO A 15 -5.96 5.64 -15.63
N LEU A 16 -5.82 4.45 -15.05
CA LEU A 16 -4.81 4.13 -14.02
C LEU A 16 -3.38 4.43 -14.51
N CYS A 17 -3.08 4.04 -15.75
CA CYS A 17 -1.76 4.17 -16.33
C CYS A 17 -1.76 5.09 -17.55
N ARG A 18 -0.92 6.13 -17.49
CA ARG A 18 -0.68 7.08 -18.59
C ARG A 18 0.65 6.84 -19.30
N CYS A 19 1.43 5.82 -18.90
CA CYS A 19 2.68 5.46 -19.57
C CYS A 19 2.43 4.91 -20.98
N SER A 20 3.49 4.88 -21.79
CA SER A 20 3.48 4.32 -23.14
C SER A 20 3.11 2.82 -23.13
N ALA A 21 2.56 2.33 -24.24
CA ALA A 21 2.19 0.92 -24.37
C ALA A 21 3.39 -0.04 -24.19
N ARG A 22 4.60 0.40 -24.52
CA ARG A 22 5.84 -0.36 -24.29
C ARG A 22 6.17 -0.44 -22.80
N ALA A 23 6.12 0.70 -22.10
CA ALA A 23 6.43 0.76 -20.67
C ALA A 23 5.43 -0.05 -19.80
N ARG A 24 4.18 -0.20 -20.25
CA ARG A 24 3.16 -1.01 -19.55
C ARG A 24 3.45 -2.51 -19.52
N ARG A 25 4.31 -3.01 -20.41
CA ARG A 25 4.64 -4.43 -20.52
C ARG A 25 5.74 -4.89 -19.59
N SER A 26 6.37 -3.96 -18.87
CA SER A 26 7.46 -4.28 -17.95
C SER A 26 7.40 -3.46 -16.67
N GLY A 27 8.08 -3.99 -15.65
CA GLY A 27 8.36 -3.30 -14.40
C GLY A 27 7.29 -3.46 -13.33
N ILE A 28 7.77 -3.40 -12.09
CA ILE A 28 6.99 -3.54 -10.87
C ILE A 28 5.83 -2.55 -10.75
N ARG A 29 5.93 -1.39 -11.40
CA ARG A 29 4.88 -0.34 -11.39
C ARG A 29 3.56 -0.81 -11.98
N HIS A 30 3.60 -1.82 -12.84
CA HIS A 30 2.43 -2.42 -13.49
C HIS A 30 2.07 -3.80 -12.88
N ASN A 31 2.55 -4.09 -11.66
CA ASN A 31 2.43 -5.39 -11.00
C ASN A 31 3.08 -6.54 -11.81
N ILE A 32 4.16 -6.24 -12.53
CA ILE A 32 4.97 -7.22 -13.25
C ILE A 32 6.26 -7.44 -12.47
N TYR A 33 6.37 -8.59 -11.83
CA TYR A 33 7.52 -8.96 -11.00
C TYR A 33 8.42 -9.92 -11.77
N ALA A 34 9.70 -9.59 -11.90
CA ALA A 34 10.66 -10.43 -12.61
C ALA A 34 10.83 -11.80 -11.91
N GLY A 35 10.95 -12.87 -12.70
CA GLY A 35 11.07 -14.26 -12.20
C GLY A 35 9.76 -14.89 -11.72
N GLU A 36 8.64 -14.17 -11.78
CA GLU A 36 7.34 -14.73 -11.47
C GLU A 36 6.81 -15.53 -12.66
N ASN A 37 6.76 -16.85 -12.51
CA ASN A 37 6.33 -17.79 -13.54
C ASN A 37 4.94 -18.36 -13.22
N HIS A 38 4.32 -18.95 -14.25
CA HIS A 38 3.11 -19.76 -14.12
C HIS A 38 3.29 -20.85 -13.06
N LEU A 39 2.34 -20.92 -12.11
CA LEU A 39 2.28 -21.97 -11.10
C LEU A 39 1.26 -23.03 -11.50
N SER A 40 1.67 -24.30 -11.40
CA SER A 40 0.75 -25.43 -11.58
C SER A 40 -0.41 -25.32 -10.59
N SER A 41 -1.63 -25.49 -11.09
CA SER A 41 -2.83 -25.42 -10.25
C SER A 41 -2.80 -26.47 -9.14
N CYS A 42 -3.11 -26.04 -7.91
CA CYS A 42 -3.38 -26.94 -6.79
C CYS A 42 -4.62 -27.80 -7.05
N ASP A 43 -4.76 -28.93 -6.36
CA ASP A 43 -6.02 -29.68 -6.38
C ASP A 43 -7.09 -28.87 -5.63
N PRO A 44 -8.16 -28.40 -6.31
CA PRO A 44 -9.16 -27.54 -5.69
C PRO A 44 -9.91 -28.21 -4.53
N ASN A 45 -10.04 -29.54 -4.52
CA ASN A 45 -10.79 -30.27 -3.49
C ASN A 45 -9.93 -30.69 -2.29
N SER A 46 -8.64 -30.40 -2.31
CA SER A 46 -7.69 -30.73 -1.24
C SER A 46 -7.16 -29.46 -0.57
N ASN A 47 -6.63 -29.59 0.64
CA ASN A 47 -5.91 -28.50 1.31
C ASN A 47 -4.48 -28.31 0.77
N ASN A 48 -3.96 -29.29 0.00
CA ASN A 48 -2.59 -29.30 -0.52
C ASN A 48 -1.53 -29.00 0.57
N GLY A 49 -1.76 -29.47 1.80
CA GLY A 49 -0.94 -29.13 2.97
C GLY A 49 0.52 -29.61 2.89
N ASP A 50 0.83 -30.53 1.98
CA ASP A 50 2.18 -30.99 1.64
C ASP A 50 2.95 -30.02 0.72
N LYS A 51 2.24 -29.17 -0.02
CA LYS A 51 2.81 -28.24 -1.02
C LYS A 51 2.79 -26.78 -0.58
N LEU A 52 1.99 -26.44 0.42
CA LEU A 52 1.75 -25.07 0.85
C LEU A 52 2.37 -24.79 2.22
N TYR A 53 3.05 -23.66 2.31
CA TYR A 53 3.61 -23.13 3.55
C TYR A 53 2.62 -22.14 4.18
N HIS A 54 2.30 -22.33 5.45
CA HIS A 54 1.29 -21.55 6.16
C HIS A 54 1.91 -20.49 7.08
N TYR A 55 1.36 -19.28 7.00
CA TYR A 55 1.77 -18.13 7.80
C TYR A 55 0.56 -17.41 8.36
N ARG A 56 0.55 -17.12 9.67
CA ARG A 56 -0.46 -16.27 10.31
C ARG A 56 -0.08 -14.81 10.15
N ILE A 57 -0.96 -13.99 9.60
CA ILE A 57 -0.75 -12.54 9.46
C ILE A 57 -1.29 -11.81 10.69
N THR A 58 -0.47 -10.93 11.23
CA THR A 58 -0.80 -10.06 12.37
C THR A 58 -0.30 -8.65 12.11
N ILE A 59 -0.85 -7.67 12.83
CA ILE A 59 -0.57 -6.25 12.62
C ILE A 59 -0.17 -5.63 13.95
N SER A 60 0.93 -4.88 13.94
CA SER A 60 1.42 -4.13 15.09
C SER A 60 1.64 -2.66 14.71
N PRO A 61 1.07 -1.68 15.44
CA PRO A 61 0.18 -1.82 16.59
C PRO A 61 -1.25 -2.25 16.18
N PRO A 62 -2.05 -2.83 17.10
CA PRO A 62 -3.41 -3.29 16.81
C PRO A 62 -4.46 -2.15 16.73
N THR A 63 -4.02 -0.90 16.78
CA THR A 63 -4.88 0.29 16.69
C THR A 63 -5.72 0.25 15.41
N ASN A 64 -7.02 0.53 15.50
CA ASN A 64 -7.99 0.44 14.39
C ASN A 64 -8.33 -0.97 13.87
N PHE A 65 -7.67 -2.02 14.37
CA PHE A 65 -7.97 -3.42 14.02
C PHE A 65 -8.80 -4.12 15.10
N LEU A 66 -8.71 -3.66 16.35
CA LEU A 66 -9.61 -4.06 17.43
C LEU A 66 -10.87 -3.18 17.41
N VAL A 67 -11.95 -3.73 16.85
CA VAL A 67 -13.27 -3.07 16.84
C VAL A 67 -14.10 -3.50 18.04
N LYS A 68 -15.06 -2.66 18.44
CA LYS A 68 -15.98 -2.96 19.56
C LYS A 68 -16.94 -4.12 19.25
N THR A 69 -17.30 -4.26 17.98
CA THR A 69 -18.25 -5.26 17.47
C THR A 69 -17.54 -6.05 16.37
N PRO A 70 -16.71 -7.05 16.73
CA PRO A 70 -16.02 -7.88 15.76
C PRO A 70 -16.99 -8.80 15.01
N THR A 71 -16.53 -9.40 13.92
CA THR A 71 -17.28 -10.48 13.27
C THR A 71 -17.19 -11.72 14.14
N ILE A 72 -18.34 -12.21 14.59
CA ILE A 72 -18.47 -13.38 15.47
C ILE A 72 -19.28 -14.44 14.73
N ILE A 73 -18.80 -15.68 14.75
CA ILE A 73 -19.53 -16.84 14.22
C ILE A 73 -19.83 -17.76 15.39
N GLU A 74 -21.10 -18.08 15.58
CA GLU A 74 -21.53 -19.07 16.56
C GLU A 74 -21.54 -20.46 15.92
N TYR A 75 -20.80 -21.41 16.52
CA TYR A 75 -20.76 -22.79 16.10
C TYR A 75 -20.68 -23.71 17.32
N ASP A 76 -21.50 -24.76 17.34
CA ASP A 76 -21.58 -25.74 18.43
C ASP A 76 -21.70 -25.11 19.83
N ALA A 77 -22.55 -24.08 19.98
CA ALA A 77 -22.75 -23.29 21.20
C ALA A 77 -21.53 -22.49 21.70
N HIS A 78 -20.58 -22.20 20.81
CA HIS A 78 -19.41 -21.37 21.11
C HIS A 78 -19.25 -20.23 20.11
N GLU A 79 -18.72 -19.11 20.59
CA GLU A 79 -18.42 -17.94 19.78
C GLU A 79 -16.97 -18.00 19.27
N TYR A 80 -16.79 -17.86 17.96
CA TYR A 80 -15.49 -17.71 17.31
C TYR A 80 -15.34 -16.29 16.78
N ILE A 81 -14.26 -15.62 17.17
CA ILE A 81 -14.01 -14.21 16.86
C ILE A 81 -12.99 -14.09 15.74
N PHE A 82 -13.19 -13.14 14.82
CA PHE A 82 -12.22 -12.88 13.76
C PHE A 82 -10.83 -12.44 14.31
N GLU A 83 -9.78 -13.14 13.89
CA GLU A 83 -8.38 -12.91 14.29
C GLU A 83 -7.46 -12.73 13.06
N GLY A 84 -7.94 -12.00 12.05
CA GLY A 84 -7.16 -11.70 10.84
C GLY A 84 -7.12 -12.84 9.83
N PHE A 85 -6.02 -12.93 9.08
CA PHE A 85 -5.89 -13.85 7.94
C PHE A 85 -4.73 -14.82 8.12
N SER A 86 -4.95 -16.07 7.72
CA SER A 86 -3.91 -17.03 7.39
C SER A 86 -3.56 -16.90 5.90
N MET A 87 -2.27 -16.94 5.59
CA MET A 87 -1.73 -16.91 4.24
C MET A 87 -1.03 -18.23 3.93
N PHE A 88 -1.26 -18.75 2.74
CA PHE A 88 -0.60 -19.95 2.23
C PHE A 88 0.24 -19.58 1.00
N SER A 89 1.52 -19.96 1.00
CA SER A 89 2.43 -19.73 -0.12
C SER A 89 2.91 -21.05 -0.72
N HIS A 90 3.12 -21.07 -2.04
CA HIS A 90 3.69 -22.20 -2.76
C HIS A 90 5.20 -22.37 -2.54
N LYS A 91 5.87 -21.35 -1.99
CA LYS A 91 7.29 -21.38 -1.66
C LYS A 91 7.47 -20.96 -0.22
N LYS A 92 8.49 -21.52 0.43
CA LYS A 92 8.87 -21.08 1.76
C LYS A 92 9.38 -19.64 1.70
N LEU A 93 8.92 -18.80 2.61
CA LEU A 93 9.41 -17.45 2.77
C LEU A 93 10.70 -17.49 3.60
N ASP A 94 11.78 -16.91 3.06
CA ASP A 94 13.03 -16.67 3.78
C ASP A 94 12.86 -15.57 4.85
N ALA A 95 13.92 -15.29 5.60
CA ALA A 95 13.96 -14.16 6.53
C ALA A 95 13.94 -12.82 5.75
N LEU A 96 12.75 -12.38 5.33
CA LEU A 96 12.53 -11.13 4.62
C LEU A 96 12.33 -9.97 5.61
N PRO A 97 12.67 -8.73 5.23
CA PRO A 97 12.42 -7.57 6.08
C PRO A 97 10.92 -7.37 6.30
N LEU A 98 10.59 -6.80 7.45
CA LEU A 98 9.20 -6.57 7.85
C LEU A 98 8.54 -5.55 6.93
N CYS A 99 7.30 -5.84 6.53
CA CYS A 99 6.49 -4.92 5.72
C CYS A 99 5.94 -3.82 6.63
N LYS A 100 6.36 -2.58 6.39
CA LYS A 100 5.83 -1.39 7.08
C LYS A 100 4.84 -0.69 6.15
N VAL A 101 3.81 -0.08 6.74
CA VAL A 101 2.82 0.71 6.01
C VAL A 101 2.32 1.84 6.88
N ILE A 102 2.39 3.07 6.38
CA ILE A 102 1.84 4.22 7.08
C ILE A 102 0.39 4.44 6.68
N ARG A 103 -0.53 4.20 7.62
CA ARG A 103 -1.97 4.41 7.41
C ARG A 103 -2.58 5.14 8.59
N PHE A 104 -3.51 6.06 8.32
CA PHE A 104 -4.05 6.94 9.36
C PHE A 104 -2.96 7.70 10.16
N ASN A 105 -1.81 7.98 9.54
CA ASN A 105 -0.61 8.54 10.19
C ASN A 105 -0.02 7.67 11.32
N ILE A 106 -0.30 6.38 11.30
CA ILE A 106 0.29 5.38 12.19
C ILE A 106 1.11 4.46 11.29
N GLU A 107 2.36 4.22 11.65
CA GLU A 107 3.18 3.19 11.02
C GLU A 107 2.75 1.84 11.56
N TYR A 108 2.13 1.02 10.71
CA TYR A 108 1.82 -0.37 10.99
C TYR A 108 2.93 -1.24 10.43
N THR A 109 3.26 -2.28 11.16
CA THR A 109 4.13 -3.37 10.72
C THR A 109 3.27 -4.61 10.57
N ILE A 110 3.24 -5.15 9.36
CA ILE A 110 2.58 -6.42 9.06
C ILE A 110 3.58 -7.53 9.36
N VAL A 111 3.28 -8.33 10.38
CA VAL A 111 4.12 -9.43 10.83
C VAL A 111 3.45 -10.74 10.49
N TYR A 112 4.18 -11.65 9.88
CA TYR A 112 3.70 -12.99 9.56
C TYR A 112 4.55 -14.03 10.28
N PHE A 113 3.90 -15.02 10.90
CA PHE A 113 4.55 -16.08 11.66
C PHE A 113 4.27 -17.44 11.03
N GLU A 114 5.32 -18.24 10.83
CA GLU A 114 5.16 -19.64 10.38
C GLU A 114 4.44 -20.42 11.49
N GLU A 115 3.31 -21.05 11.14
CA GLU A 115 2.49 -21.84 12.06
C GLU A 115 2.09 -23.15 11.39
N LYS A 116 1.74 -24.17 12.19
CA LYS A 116 1.18 -25.41 11.65
C LYS A 116 -0.10 -25.09 10.86
N ALA A 117 -0.17 -25.60 9.62
CA ALA A 117 -1.33 -25.37 8.77
C ALA A 117 -2.62 -25.94 9.41
N PRO A 118 -3.74 -25.21 9.37
CA PRO A 118 -5.04 -25.76 9.73
C PRO A 118 -5.39 -26.90 8.76
N VAL A 119 -6.08 -27.93 9.24
CA VAL A 119 -6.32 -29.14 8.42
C VAL A 119 -7.62 -29.03 7.62
N ASN A 120 -8.65 -28.42 8.20
CA ASN A 120 -10.04 -28.49 7.72
C ASN A 120 -10.41 -27.32 6.80
N PHE A 121 -9.79 -27.28 5.62
CA PHE A 121 -10.14 -26.37 4.53
C PHE A 121 -9.83 -27.01 3.17
N THR A 122 -10.34 -26.46 2.09
CA THR A 122 -9.95 -26.82 0.71
C THR A 122 -9.61 -25.57 -0.08
N ILE A 123 -8.77 -25.69 -1.11
CA ILE A 123 -8.37 -24.53 -1.93
C ILE A 123 -9.57 -23.87 -2.62
N ARG A 124 -10.55 -24.67 -3.08
CA ARG A 124 -11.78 -24.14 -3.69
C ARG A 124 -12.56 -23.22 -2.76
N GLU A 125 -12.65 -23.56 -1.47
CA GLU A 125 -13.34 -22.72 -0.48
C GLU A 125 -12.63 -21.38 -0.31
N LEU A 126 -11.29 -21.39 -0.30
CA LEU A 126 -10.50 -20.15 -0.22
C LEU A 126 -10.68 -19.29 -1.47
N ASP A 127 -10.73 -19.90 -2.65
CA ASP A 127 -10.94 -19.19 -3.91
C ASP A 127 -12.34 -18.55 -3.98
N TYR A 128 -13.38 -19.25 -3.50
CA TYR A 128 -14.73 -18.68 -3.40
C TYR A 128 -14.79 -17.52 -2.42
N PHE A 129 -14.19 -17.67 -1.24
CA PHE A 129 -14.13 -16.59 -0.27
C PHE A 129 -13.35 -15.38 -0.80
N TYR A 130 -12.22 -15.63 -1.48
CA TYR A 130 -11.42 -14.58 -2.08
C TYR A 130 -12.24 -13.79 -3.13
N LYS A 131 -12.92 -14.50 -4.04
CA LYS A 131 -13.79 -13.87 -5.04
C LYS A 131 -14.90 -13.05 -4.38
N TYR A 132 -15.60 -13.63 -3.40
CA TYR A 132 -16.69 -12.97 -2.70
C TYR A 132 -16.22 -11.71 -1.97
N LEU A 133 -15.16 -11.78 -1.17
CA LEU A 133 -14.70 -10.64 -0.38
C LEU A 133 -13.95 -9.60 -1.23
N PHE A 134 -12.91 -10.00 -1.97
CA PHE A 134 -12.02 -9.04 -2.62
C PHE A 134 -12.57 -8.52 -3.95
N GLN A 135 -13.26 -9.36 -4.73
CA GLN A 135 -13.78 -8.95 -6.06
C GLN A 135 -15.21 -8.44 -5.99
N GLU A 136 -16.11 -9.14 -5.28
CA GLU A 136 -17.52 -8.75 -5.23
C GLU A 136 -17.75 -7.66 -4.18
N LEU A 137 -17.45 -7.92 -2.89
CA LEU A 137 -17.77 -6.94 -1.83
C LEU A 137 -16.91 -5.67 -1.87
N LEU A 138 -15.59 -5.82 -2.04
CA LEU A 138 -14.65 -4.71 -2.01
C LEU A 138 -14.31 -4.14 -3.40
N GLU A 139 -14.77 -4.77 -4.49
CA GLU A 139 -14.51 -4.30 -5.86
C GLU A 139 -13.02 -4.03 -6.14
N LEU A 140 -12.09 -4.83 -5.61
CA LEU A 140 -10.65 -4.69 -5.87
C LEU A 140 -10.29 -5.34 -7.22
N VAL A 141 -10.90 -4.83 -8.29
CA VAL A 141 -10.88 -5.42 -9.64
C VAL A 141 -9.51 -5.45 -10.29
N ASP A 142 -8.61 -4.53 -9.93
CA ASP A 142 -7.24 -4.47 -10.45
C ASP A 142 -6.23 -5.25 -9.57
N LEU A 143 -6.70 -5.94 -8.53
CA LEU A 143 -5.87 -6.81 -7.70
C LEU A 143 -5.75 -8.19 -8.34
N ASP A 144 -4.58 -8.47 -8.91
CA ASP A 144 -4.24 -9.80 -9.43
C ASP A 144 -3.16 -10.47 -8.58
N LEU A 145 -3.50 -11.63 -8.01
CA LEU A 145 -2.58 -12.47 -7.24
C LEU A 145 -1.81 -13.46 -8.12
N ARG A 146 -2.12 -13.55 -9.42
CA ARG A 146 -1.43 -14.42 -10.36
C ARG A 146 -0.22 -13.72 -11.00
N ALA A 147 0.58 -14.53 -11.69
CA ALA A 147 1.66 -14.02 -12.52
C ALA A 147 1.09 -13.21 -13.69
N HIS A 148 1.82 -12.18 -14.12
CA HIS A 148 1.37 -11.32 -15.21
C HIS A 148 1.09 -12.12 -16.48
N GLY A 149 -0.11 -11.96 -17.05
CA GLY A 149 -0.53 -12.66 -18.27
C GLY A 149 -0.96 -14.11 -18.06
N ASP A 150 -1.01 -14.60 -16.82
CA ASP A 150 -1.45 -15.95 -16.50
C ASP A 150 -2.94 -15.98 -16.14
N SER A 151 -3.75 -16.53 -17.03
CA SER A 151 -5.19 -16.69 -16.84
C SER A 151 -5.59 -18.05 -16.26
N SER A 152 -4.69 -19.03 -16.25
CA SER A 152 -5.01 -20.44 -15.96
C SER A 152 -4.30 -21.01 -14.73
N GLY A 153 -3.23 -20.36 -14.28
CA GLY A 153 -2.44 -20.82 -13.14
C GLY A 153 -3.04 -20.52 -11.78
N CYS A 154 -2.39 -21.10 -10.77
CA CYS A 154 -2.69 -20.87 -9.36
C CYS A 154 -2.27 -19.44 -8.94
N PRO A 155 -3.01 -18.76 -8.05
CA PRO A 155 -2.52 -17.53 -7.44
C PRO A 155 -1.23 -17.80 -6.64
N GLN A 156 -0.36 -16.79 -6.51
CA GLN A 156 0.90 -16.94 -5.75
C GLN A 156 0.65 -17.25 -4.27
N TYR A 157 -0.45 -16.72 -3.72
CA TYR A 157 -0.85 -16.87 -2.32
C TYR A 157 -2.35 -17.14 -2.21
N HIS A 158 -2.74 -17.97 -1.24
CA HIS A 158 -4.14 -18.14 -0.83
C HIS A 158 -4.37 -17.54 0.55
N PHE A 159 -5.57 -17.04 0.81
CA PHE A 159 -5.94 -16.40 2.08
C PHE A 159 -7.16 -17.07 2.69
N MET A 160 -7.07 -17.37 3.99
CA MET A 160 -8.15 -17.93 4.80
C MET A 160 -8.47 -16.98 5.94
N PRO A 161 -9.74 -16.58 6.13
CA PRO A 161 -10.14 -15.83 7.32
C PRO A 161 -9.99 -16.70 8.56
N ARG A 162 -9.44 -16.15 9.64
CA ARG A 162 -9.30 -16.88 10.91
C ARG A 162 -10.41 -16.49 11.86
N PHE A 163 -11.20 -17.45 12.26
CA PHE A 163 -12.15 -17.33 13.36
C PHE A 163 -11.67 -18.23 14.49
N VAL A 164 -11.40 -17.65 15.64
CA VAL A 164 -10.67 -18.31 16.72
C VAL A 164 -11.45 -18.27 18.02
N ARG A 165 -11.40 -19.39 18.73
CA ARG A 165 -11.85 -19.54 20.11
C ARG A 165 -10.65 -19.79 21.00
N GLU A 166 -10.55 -19.04 22.10
CA GLU A 166 -9.52 -19.27 23.12
C GLU A 166 -9.92 -20.47 23.99
N LEU A 167 -9.01 -21.43 24.15
CA LEU A 167 -9.19 -22.61 25.01
C LEU A 167 -8.51 -22.40 26.38
N PRO A 168 -8.99 -23.08 27.44
CA PRO A 168 -8.30 -23.08 28.73
C PRO A 168 -6.85 -23.58 28.57
N GLY A 169 -5.86 -22.77 29.01
CA GLY A 169 -4.44 -23.12 28.94
C GLY A 169 -3.67 -22.56 27.73
N ASN A 170 -4.08 -21.41 27.20
CA ASN A 170 -3.44 -20.70 26.06
C ASN A 170 -3.48 -21.45 24.72
N GLY A 171 -4.35 -22.45 24.58
CA GLY A 171 -4.65 -23.06 23.29
C GLY A 171 -5.61 -22.17 22.49
N LYS A 172 -5.51 -22.23 21.16
CA LYS A 172 -6.46 -21.60 20.25
C LYS A 172 -7.04 -22.64 19.32
N GLU A 173 -8.34 -22.56 19.10
CA GLU A 173 -9.04 -23.39 18.14
C GLU A 173 -9.47 -22.54 16.95
N VAL A 174 -9.17 -23.00 15.73
CA VAL A 174 -9.51 -22.31 14.49
C VAL A 174 -10.72 -23.00 13.86
N LEU A 175 -11.76 -22.22 13.54
CA LEU A 175 -12.96 -22.71 12.89
C LEU A 175 -12.65 -23.21 11.46
N SER A 176 -13.31 -24.29 11.04
CA SER A 176 -13.15 -24.86 9.70
C SER A 176 -13.79 -23.98 8.63
N MET A 177 -13.22 -24.02 7.41
CA MET A 177 -13.64 -23.11 6.33
C MET A 177 -15.07 -23.40 5.83
N ASN A 178 -15.51 -24.64 5.89
CA ASN A 178 -16.87 -25.03 5.51
C ASN A 178 -17.94 -24.35 6.40
N GLU A 179 -17.70 -24.24 7.71
CA GLU A 179 -18.63 -23.58 8.64
C GLU A 179 -18.62 -22.06 8.43
N VAL A 180 -17.46 -21.48 8.09
CA VAL A 180 -17.38 -20.06 7.69
C VAL A 180 -18.24 -19.81 6.45
N LEU A 181 -18.13 -20.65 5.41
CA LEU A 181 -18.95 -20.50 4.20
C LEU A 181 -20.44 -20.70 4.48
N LYS A 182 -20.78 -21.69 5.31
CA LYS A 182 -22.16 -21.93 5.75
C LYS A 182 -22.73 -20.72 6.47
N TYR A 183 -21.99 -20.13 7.40
CA TYR A 183 -22.37 -18.87 8.06
C TYR A 183 -22.61 -17.74 7.07
N LEU A 184 -21.75 -17.58 6.06
CA LEU A 184 -21.92 -16.54 5.03
C LEU A 184 -23.18 -16.76 4.18
N ILE A 185 -23.48 -18.02 3.83
CA ILE A 185 -24.70 -18.38 3.09
C ILE A 185 -25.93 -18.11 3.94
N ASP A 186 -25.94 -18.57 5.20
CA ASP A 186 -27.06 -18.39 6.13
C ASP A 186 -27.29 -16.91 6.47
N SER A 187 -26.20 -16.13 6.55
CA SER A 187 -26.24 -14.68 6.74
C SER A 187 -26.73 -13.92 5.51
N SER A 188 -26.63 -14.52 4.32
CA SER A 188 -27.03 -13.93 3.04
C SER A 188 -28.56 -13.90 2.88
N CYS A 189 -29.19 -13.01 3.64
CA CYS A 189 -30.62 -12.75 3.55
C CYS A 189 -30.90 -11.26 3.33
N PRO A 190 -32.08 -10.91 2.75
CA PRO A 190 -32.47 -9.52 2.58
C PRO A 190 -32.40 -8.75 3.90
N LEU A 191 -31.87 -7.53 3.87
CA LEU A 191 -31.78 -6.65 5.02
C LEU A 191 -33.18 -6.36 5.60
N VAL A 192 -34.11 -6.02 4.73
CA VAL A 192 -35.55 -5.93 5.01
C VAL A 192 -36.29 -6.58 3.84
N SER A 193 -37.09 -7.61 4.11
CA SER A 193 -37.86 -8.30 3.08
C SER A 193 -39.17 -7.55 2.77
N LYS A 194 -39.66 -7.66 1.53
CA LYS A 194 -40.97 -7.08 1.12
C LYS A 194 -42.13 -7.61 1.97
N GLY A 195 -42.08 -8.89 2.34
CA GLY A 195 -43.12 -9.53 3.14
C GLY A 195 -43.14 -9.06 4.60
N SER A 196 -41.95 -8.84 5.19
CA SER A 196 -41.80 -8.40 6.59
C SER A 196 -41.79 -6.87 6.76
N LEU A 197 -42.00 -6.10 5.70
CA LEU A 197 -41.90 -4.63 5.76
C LEU A 197 -42.92 -4.02 6.72
N SER A 198 -44.15 -4.54 6.68
CA SER A 198 -45.23 -4.09 7.57
C SER A 198 -44.91 -4.36 9.05
N ASP A 199 -44.39 -5.55 9.36
CA ASP A 199 -43.96 -5.93 10.70
C ASP A 199 -42.80 -5.06 11.20
N VAL A 200 -41.82 -4.78 10.34
CA VAL A 200 -40.66 -3.94 10.67
C VAL A 200 -41.07 -2.49 10.95
N LEU A 201 -42.02 -1.94 10.17
CA LEU A 201 -42.55 -0.59 10.39
C LEU A 201 -43.39 -0.52 11.67
N ALA A 202 -44.16 -1.57 11.99
CA ALA A 202 -44.96 -1.67 13.20
C ALA A 202 -44.16 -2.06 14.47
N MET A 203 -42.90 -2.47 14.32
CA MET A 203 -42.06 -2.99 15.41
C MET A 203 -41.91 -1.98 16.57
N PRO A 204 -42.04 -2.41 17.84
CA PRO A 204 -41.77 -1.55 18.99
C PRO A 204 -40.35 -0.95 18.96
N GLN A 205 -40.20 0.27 19.48
CA GLN A 205 -38.92 1.00 19.42
C GLN A 205 -37.74 0.25 20.06
N HIS A 206 -37.98 -0.52 21.12
CA HIS A 206 -36.92 -1.26 21.82
C HIS A 206 -36.40 -2.47 21.02
N GLU A 207 -37.30 -3.20 20.34
CA GLU A 207 -36.93 -4.28 19.42
C GLU A 207 -36.22 -3.74 18.19
N TRP A 208 -36.69 -2.61 17.65
CA TRP A 208 -36.03 -1.91 16.55
C TRP A 208 -34.60 -1.50 16.91
N GLN A 209 -34.40 -0.92 18.10
CA GLN A 209 -33.06 -0.56 18.58
C GLN A 209 -32.13 -1.77 18.63
N ARG A 210 -32.58 -2.90 19.20
CA ARG A 210 -31.78 -4.14 19.23
C ARG A 210 -31.44 -4.64 17.82
N PHE A 211 -32.40 -4.61 16.90
CA PHE A 211 -32.18 -5.00 15.51
C PHE A 211 -31.15 -4.09 14.82
N THR A 212 -31.29 -2.77 14.95
CA THR A 212 -30.35 -1.81 14.34
C THR A 212 -28.96 -1.89 14.97
N GLU A 213 -28.84 -2.13 16.27
CA GLU A 213 -27.56 -2.32 16.95
C GLU A 213 -26.81 -3.55 16.46
N HIS A 214 -27.51 -4.66 16.18
CA HIS A 214 -26.91 -5.87 15.64
C HIS A 214 -26.36 -5.68 14.21
N ILE A 215 -27.02 -4.85 13.39
CA ILE A 215 -26.62 -4.60 12.00
C ILE A 215 -25.58 -3.46 11.90
N LYS A 216 -25.47 -2.62 12.93
CA LYS A 216 -24.58 -1.48 12.93
C LYS A 216 -23.12 -1.90 12.74
N GLY A 217 -22.49 -1.38 11.71
CA GLY A 217 -21.11 -1.71 11.32
C GLY A 217 -21.01 -2.94 10.41
N MET A 218 -22.12 -3.61 10.10
CA MET A 218 -22.16 -4.68 9.11
C MET A 218 -22.06 -4.11 7.70
N ILE A 219 -21.42 -4.87 6.82
CA ILE A 219 -21.41 -4.59 5.39
C ILE A 219 -22.66 -5.21 4.77
N VAL A 220 -23.40 -4.41 4.01
CA VAL A 220 -24.54 -4.87 3.21
C VAL A 220 -24.21 -4.70 1.75
N THR A 221 -24.76 -5.56 0.91
CA THR A 221 -24.48 -5.57 -0.52
C THR A 221 -25.76 -5.51 -1.34
N TYR A 222 -25.73 -4.79 -2.45
CA TYR A 222 -26.74 -4.77 -3.49
C TYR A 222 -26.09 -5.31 -4.77
N PRO A 223 -26.32 -6.60 -5.09
CA PRO A 223 -25.80 -7.19 -6.31
C PRO A 223 -26.27 -6.44 -7.57
N GLY A 224 -25.32 -6.02 -8.42
CA GLY A 224 -25.61 -5.33 -9.68
C GLY A 224 -25.72 -3.80 -9.60
N LYS A 225 -25.64 -3.19 -8.41
CA LYS A 225 -25.52 -1.74 -8.24
C LYS A 225 -24.06 -1.36 -7.99
N LYS A 226 -23.67 -0.14 -8.39
CA LYS A 226 -22.34 0.43 -8.11
C LYS A 226 -22.46 1.71 -7.27
N PRO A 227 -21.74 1.85 -6.13
CA PRO A 227 -20.98 0.79 -5.47
C PRO A 227 -21.90 -0.35 -4.99
N CYS A 228 -21.40 -1.58 -5.02
CA CYS A 228 -22.19 -2.75 -4.62
C CYS A 228 -22.39 -2.85 -3.10
N SER A 229 -21.37 -2.50 -2.31
CA SER A 229 -21.37 -2.76 -0.88
C SER A 229 -21.15 -1.49 -0.06
N LEU A 230 -21.86 -1.40 1.06
CA LEU A 230 -21.86 -0.25 1.96
C LEU A 230 -21.90 -0.71 3.41
N ARG A 231 -21.20 0.01 4.28
CA ARG A 231 -21.33 -0.12 5.73
C ARG A 231 -22.62 0.55 6.21
N VAL A 232 -23.41 -0.16 7.01
CA VAL A 232 -24.56 0.40 7.72
C VAL A 232 -24.09 1.10 8.99
N ASP A 233 -24.21 2.42 9.08
CA ASP A 233 -23.92 3.15 10.34
C ASP A 233 -25.18 3.39 11.18
N GLN A 234 -26.29 3.70 10.51
CA GLN A 234 -27.63 3.81 11.09
C GLN A 234 -28.66 3.29 10.09
N LEU A 235 -29.81 2.87 10.61
CA LEU A 235 -30.97 2.45 9.83
C LEU A 235 -32.16 3.22 10.38
N ASP A 236 -32.70 4.12 9.56
CA ASP A 236 -33.79 5.01 9.93
C ASP A 236 -35.09 4.51 9.30
N ARG A 237 -36.20 4.65 10.01
CA ARG A 237 -37.54 4.29 9.52
C ARG A 237 -38.45 5.50 9.63
N ASP A 238 -39.17 5.80 8.57
CA ASP A 238 -40.21 6.83 8.61
C ASP A 238 -41.47 6.25 9.28
N GLN A 239 -42.02 7.00 10.24
CA GLN A 239 -43.27 6.65 10.94
C GLN A 239 -44.46 7.49 10.46
N ASP A 240 -44.27 8.40 9.50
CA ASP A 240 -45.31 9.30 9.03
C ASP A 240 -46.32 8.57 8.13
N SER A 241 -47.56 8.51 8.60
CA SER A 241 -48.64 7.62 8.18
C SER A 241 -49.34 7.96 6.85
N THR A 242 -48.76 8.79 5.98
CA THR A 242 -49.46 9.38 4.83
C THR A 242 -48.86 9.07 3.46
N SER A 243 -47.69 8.45 3.38
CA SER A 243 -47.04 8.02 2.13
C SER A 243 -46.82 6.51 2.12
N GLN A 244 -46.87 5.91 0.93
CA GLN A 244 -46.63 4.48 0.67
C GLN A 244 -45.52 3.90 1.55
N SER A 245 -45.72 2.69 2.10
CA SER A 245 -44.76 1.97 2.94
C SER A 245 -43.35 1.98 2.33
N SER A 246 -42.51 2.91 2.79
CA SER A 246 -41.14 3.04 2.33
C SER A 246 -40.25 2.06 3.08
N PHE A 247 -39.24 1.55 2.38
CA PHE A 247 -38.19 0.78 3.03
C PHE A 247 -37.39 1.68 3.98
N PRO A 248 -36.92 1.16 5.12
CA PRO A 248 -36.00 1.90 5.98
C PRO A 248 -34.79 2.44 5.21
N GLU A 249 -34.31 3.62 5.57
CA GLU A 249 -33.16 4.25 4.94
C GLU A 249 -31.88 3.87 5.66
N ILE A 250 -30.90 3.40 4.90
CA ILE A 250 -29.54 3.17 5.36
C ILE A 250 -28.82 4.51 5.36
N VAL A 251 -28.36 4.94 6.52
CA VAL A 251 -27.49 6.11 6.66
C VAL A 251 -26.05 5.65 6.71
N HIS A 252 -25.25 6.13 5.77
CA HIS A 252 -23.82 5.86 5.67
C HIS A 252 -23.02 7.17 5.84
N PHE A 253 -22.10 7.19 6.81
CA PHE A 253 -21.16 8.30 7.00
C PHE A 253 -19.87 8.02 6.24
N GLY A 254 -19.82 8.53 5.01
CA GLY A 254 -18.68 8.40 4.11
C GLY A 254 -17.69 9.57 4.20
N ILE A 255 -16.59 9.40 3.48
CA ILE A 255 -15.53 10.39 3.30
C ILE A 255 -15.35 10.60 1.80
N ARG A 256 -15.60 11.80 1.30
CA ARG A 256 -15.36 12.13 -0.10
C ARG A 256 -13.87 12.00 -0.45
N PRO A 257 -13.53 11.47 -1.64
CA PRO A 257 -12.16 11.46 -2.12
C PRO A 257 -11.51 12.86 -2.03
N PRO A 258 -10.25 12.96 -1.60
CA PRO A 258 -9.56 14.25 -1.44
C PRO A 258 -9.60 15.13 -2.68
N GLN A 259 -9.51 14.54 -3.87
CA GLN A 259 -9.52 15.20 -5.17
C GLN A 259 -10.80 16.00 -5.42
N LEU A 260 -11.93 15.58 -4.84
CA LEU A 260 -13.25 16.19 -5.00
C LEU A 260 -13.68 16.99 -3.77
N SER A 261 -12.83 17.03 -2.75
CA SER A 261 -13.03 17.85 -1.55
C SER A 261 -12.34 19.22 -1.72
N TYR A 262 -12.46 20.08 -0.71
CA TYR A 262 -11.70 21.33 -0.66
C TYR A 262 -10.19 21.15 -0.93
N ALA A 263 -9.62 19.98 -0.65
CA ALA A 263 -8.19 19.72 -0.86
C ALA A 263 -7.78 19.66 -2.33
N GLY A 264 -8.66 19.18 -3.22
CA GLY A 264 -8.43 19.15 -4.67
C GLY A 264 -8.74 20.46 -5.38
N ASN A 265 -9.51 21.36 -4.75
CA ASN A 265 -9.92 22.63 -5.35
C ASN A 265 -8.69 23.54 -5.62
N PRO A 266 -8.44 23.96 -6.89
CA PRO A 266 -7.29 24.79 -7.25
C PRO A 266 -7.25 26.14 -6.54
N GLU A 267 -8.41 26.77 -6.32
CA GLU A 267 -8.49 28.05 -5.61
C GLU A 267 -8.11 27.92 -4.14
N TYR A 268 -8.58 26.85 -3.48
CA TYR A 268 -8.22 26.55 -2.11
C TYR A 268 -6.71 26.26 -1.99
N GLN A 269 -6.14 25.47 -2.89
CA GLN A 269 -4.70 25.21 -2.91
C GLN A 269 -3.86 26.47 -3.12
N LYS A 270 -4.32 27.39 -3.98
CA LYS A 270 -3.70 28.70 -4.19
C LYS A 270 -3.78 29.55 -2.91
N ALA A 271 -4.97 29.68 -2.33
CA ALA A 271 -5.18 30.44 -1.08
C ALA A 271 -4.36 29.87 0.08
N TRP A 272 -4.25 28.55 0.18
CA TRP A 272 -3.43 27.87 1.19
C TRP A 272 -1.94 28.17 1.01
N ARG A 273 -1.43 28.08 -0.23
CA ARG A 273 -0.03 28.44 -0.54
C ARG A 273 0.28 29.90 -0.19
N GLU A 274 -0.64 30.81 -0.50
CA GLU A 274 -0.51 32.23 -0.13
C GLU A 274 -0.49 32.42 1.40
N TYR A 275 -1.40 31.78 2.13
CA TYR A 275 -1.45 31.83 3.59
C TYR A 275 -0.15 31.32 4.22
N VAL A 276 0.34 30.15 3.78
CA VAL A 276 1.58 29.56 4.32
C VAL A 276 2.79 30.45 4.03
N LYS A 277 2.93 30.98 2.80
CA LYS A 277 3.99 31.92 2.44
C LYS A 277 3.93 33.18 3.30
N PHE A 278 2.75 33.77 3.46
CA PHE A 278 2.57 34.99 4.25
C PHE A 278 2.87 34.74 5.73
N ARG A 279 2.44 33.61 6.29
CA ARG A 279 2.78 33.20 7.66
C ARG A 279 4.28 33.05 7.87
N HIS A 280 4.99 32.46 6.91
CA HIS A 280 6.45 32.34 6.98
C HIS A 280 7.15 33.70 6.90
N LEU A 281 6.67 34.59 6.02
CA LEU A 281 7.18 35.94 5.90
C LEU A 281 7.00 36.72 7.21
N LEU A 282 5.84 36.62 7.86
CA LEU A 282 5.61 37.25 9.15
C LEU A 282 6.46 36.68 10.28
N ALA A 283 6.71 35.38 10.29
CA ALA A 283 7.59 34.75 11.28
C ALA A 283 9.05 35.23 11.16
N ASN A 284 9.48 35.64 9.97
CA ASN A 284 10.81 36.14 9.69
C ASN A 284 10.92 37.68 9.75
N MET A 285 9.80 38.39 9.94
CA MET A 285 9.80 39.84 10.08
C MET A 285 10.22 40.25 11.50
N PRO A 286 11.13 41.22 11.66
CA PRO A 286 11.61 41.65 12.98
C PRO A 286 10.50 42.29 13.84
N LYS A 287 9.56 43.01 13.23
CA LYS A 287 8.37 43.58 13.89
C LYS A 287 7.16 43.56 12.95
N PRO A 288 6.30 42.53 13.01
CA PRO A 288 5.09 42.48 12.18
C PRO A 288 4.07 43.52 12.63
N SER A 289 3.49 44.26 11.68
CA SER A 289 2.47 45.29 11.96
C SER A 289 1.14 44.67 12.40
N PHE A 290 0.27 45.47 13.04
CA PHE A 290 -1.08 45.02 13.39
C PHE A 290 -1.93 44.71 12.14
N GLU A 291 -1.76 45.50 11.08
CA GLU A 291 -2.45 45.26 9.80
C GLU A 291 -2.05 43.92 9.17
N ASP A 292 -0.77 43.57 9.26
CA ASP A 292 -0.28 42.29 8.74
C ASP A 292 -0.86 41.09 9.49
N LYS A 293 -0.98 41.17 10.82
CA LYS A 293 -1.67 40.15 11.62
C LYS A 293 -3.13 40.01 11.22
N ARG A 294 -3.84 41.14 11.05
CA ARG A 294 -5.22 41.13 10.54
C ARG A 294 -5.35 40.53 9.13
N ARG A 295 -4.40 40.81 8.24
CA ARG A 295 -4.35 40.21 6.89
C ARG A 295 -4.16 38.70 6.96
N LEU A 296 -3.32 38.20 7.88
CA LEU A 296 -3.14 36.76 8.10
C LEU A 296 -4.43 36.11 8.60
N GLU A 297 -5.08 36.71 9.60
CA GLU A 297 -6.36 36.26 10.14
C GLU A 297 -7.44 36.24 9.06
N ALA A 298 -7.54 37.29 8.23
CA ALA A 298 -8.49 37.32 7.12
C ALA A 298 -8.25 36.20 6.10
N LYS A 299 -6.98 35.88 5.80
CA LYS A 299 -6.63 34.73 4.94
C LYS A 299 -7.00 33.39 5.60
N GLU A 300 -6.83 33.27 6.91
CA GLU A 300 -7.22 32.07 7.68
C GLU A 300 -8.74 31.87 7.70
N ILE A 301 -9.51 32.93 7.97
CA ILE A 301 -10.97 32.92 7.94
C ILE A 301 -11.47 32.55 6.54
N ARG A 302 -10.86 33.10 5.48
CA ARG A 302 -11.20 32.73 4.09
C ARG A 302 -11.02 31.23 3.85
N LEU A 303 -9.94 30.64 4.35
CA LEU A 303 -9.69 29.19 4.22
C LEU A 303 -10.69 28.37 5.04
N GLN A 304 -11.05 28.81 6.24
CA GLN A 304 -12.08 28.15 7.05
C GLN A 304 -13.45 28.18 6.36
N ASN A 305 -13.84 29.33 5.81
CA ASN A 305 -15.09 29.48 5.05
C ASN A 305 -15.14 28.57 3.82
N MET A 306 -14.01 28.37 3.12
CA MET A 306 -13.95 27.41 2.00
C MET A 306 -14.10 25.96 2.47
N ARG A 307 -13.64 25.60 3.67
CA ARG A 307 -13.76 24.24 4.23
C ARG A 307 -15.17 23.91 4.71
N THR A 308 -15.93 24.91 5.16
CA THR A 308 -17.27 24.73 5.71
C THR A 308 -18.37 24.70 4.66
N LYS A 309 -18.10 25.14 3.42
CA LYS A 309 -19.04 25.00 2.30
C LYS A 309 -19.37 23.52 2.08
N ASN A 310 -20.66 23.17 2.18
CA ASN A 310 -21.15 21.78 2.08
C ASN A 310 -20.71 21.09 0.78
N GLU A 311 -20.70 21.82 -0.34
CA GLU A 311 -20.24 21.31 -1.64
C GLU A 311 -18.79 20.81 -1.65
N LEU A 312 -17.94 21.32 -0.75
CA LEU A 312 -16.51 20.98 -0.70
C LEU A 312 -16.15 20.20 0.59
N LYS A 313 -17.15 19.89 1.41
CA LYS A 313 -16.97 19.20 2.69
C LYS A 313 -16.50 17.77 2.44
N ARG A 314 -15.49 17.35 3.21
CA ARG A 314 -14.90 16.02 3.08
C ARG A 314 -15.76 14.93 3.71
N ASN A 315 -16.39 15.19 4.85
CA ASN A 315 -17.28 14.23 5.49
C ASN A 315 -18.68 14.38 4.89
N VAL A 316 -19.24 13.26 4.46
CA VAL A 316 -20.52 13.21 3.75
C VAL A 316 -21.43 12.21 4.46
N THR A 317 -22.72 12.54 4.52
CA THR A 317 -23.75 11.61 4.98
C THR A 317 -24.59 11.25 3.76
N VAL A 318 -24.62 9.96 3.42
CA VAL A 318 -25.40 9.44 2.30
C VAL A 318 -26.54 8.62 2.86
N THR A 319 -27.76 8.88 2.40
CA THR A 319 -28.94 8.06 2.69
C THR A 319 -29.32 7.26 1.46
N VAL A 320 -29.55 5.96 1.63
CA VAL A 320 -29.95 5.05 0.56
C VAL A 320 -31.07 4.14 1.07
N SER A 321 -32.12 3.94 0.29
CA SER A 321 -33.16 2.95 0.60
C SER A 321 -32.56 1.56 0.81
N SER A 322 -33.00 0.84 1.85
CA SER A 322 -32.61 -0.54 2.14
C SER A 322 -33.19 -1.58 1.17
N GLU A 323 -34.03 -1.18 0.22
CA GLU A 323 -34.63 -2.09 -0.75
C GLU A 323 -33.55 -2.89 -1.51
N ASN A 324 -33.72 -4.22 -1.55
CA ASN A 324 -32.84 -5.20 -2.21
C ASN A 324 -31.40 -5.29 -1.69
N PHE A 325 -31.05 -4.59 -0.60
CA PHE A 325 -29.81 -4.86 0.10
C PHE A 325 -29.88 -6.20 0.82
N HIS A 326 -28.77 -6.94 0.78
CA HIS A 326 -28.59 -8.20 1.47
C HIS A 326 -27.55 -8.03 2.59
N LYS A 327 -27.78 -8.70 3.71
CA LYS A 327 -26.80 -8.82 4.79
C LYS A 327 -25.69 -9.77 4.33
N THR A 328 -24.47 -9.50 4.78
CA THR A 328 -23.31 -10.37 4.49
C THR A 328 -22.84 -11.14 5.72
N GLY A 329 -23.19 -10.68 6.92
CA GLY A 329 -22.63 -11.18 8.18
C GLY A 329 -21.17 -10.77 8.43
N ILE A 330 -20.57 -9.99 7.53
CA ILE A 330 -19.19 -9.48 7.63
C ILE A 330 -19.21 -8.08 8.22
N MET A 331 -18.43 -7.86 9.28
CA MET A 331 -18.24 -6.54 9.89
C MET A 331 -17.00 -5.81 9.32
N CYS A 332 -16.82 -4.56 9.73
CA CYS A 332 -15.74 -3.69 9.25
C CYS A 332 -14.32 -4.17 9.61
N ASP A 333 -14.16 -5.06 10.59
CA ASP A 333 -12.87 -5.60 11.03
C ASP A 333 -12.20 -6.46 9.95
N VAL A 334 -12.97 -7.34 9.31
CA VAL A 334 -12.51 -8.16 8.18
C VAL A 334 -12.02 -7.25 7.05
N VAL A 335 -12.78 -6.20 6.74
CA VAL A 335 -12.40 -5.22 5.70
C VAL A 335 -11.09 -4.51 6.03
N GLN A 336 -10.87 -4.12 7.29
CA GLN A 336 -9.60 -3.48 7.67
C GLN A 336 -8.39 -4.37 7.40
N HIS A 337 -8.48 -5.65 7.78
CA HIS A 337 -7.41 -6.63 7.56
C HIS A 337 -7.25 -6.97 6.08
N ALA A 338 -8.35 -7.13 5.35
CA ALA A 338 -8.35 -7.43 3.92
C ALA A 338 -7.62 -6.34 3.13
N MET A 339 -7.78 -5.07 3.50
CA MET A 339 -7.11 -3.95 2.84
C MET A 339 -5.59 -3.86 3.08
N LEU A 340 -5.02 -4.68 3.97
CA LEU A 340 -3.58 -4.82 4.15
C LEU A 340 -2.98 -6.00 3.38
N VAL A 341 -3.80 -6.98 2.99
CA VAL A 341 -3.35 -8.16 2.24
C VAL A 341 -2.66 -7.76 0.92
N PRO A 342 -3.22 -6.86 0.08
CA PRO A 342 -2.54 -6.41 -1.14
C PRO A 342 -1.15 -5.81 -0.90
N VAL A 343 -0.97 -5.06 0.19
CA VAL A 343 0.33 -4.44 0.55
C VAL A 343 1.35 -5.53 0.86
N LEU A 344 0.96 -6.51 1.70
CA LEU A 344 1.82 -7.64 2.04
C LEU A 344 2.18 -8.46 0.81
N VAL A 345 1.20 -8.76 -0.06
CA VAL A 345 1.45 -9.53 -1.29
C VAL A 345 2.45 -8.81 -2.20
N SER A 346 2.27 -7.50 -2.40
CA SER A 346 3.19 -6.71 -3.23
C SER A 346 4.61 -6.70 -2.64
N HIS A 347 4.74 -6.56 -1.32
CA HIS A 347 6.02 -6.67 -0.61
C HIS A 347 6.69 -8.02 -0.81
N LEU A 348 5.95 -9.12 -0.63
CA LEU A 348 6.50 -10.47 -0.77
C LEU A 348 6.88 -10.78 -2.23
N ARG A 349 6.05 -10.38 -3.20
CA ARG A 349 6.36 -10.53 -4.63
C ARG A 349 7.59 -9.71 -5.04
N PHE A 350 7.72 -8.50 -4.50
CA PHE A 350 8.90 -7.67 -4.71
C PHE A 350 10.17 -8.35 -4.19
N HIS A 351 10.17 -8.82 -2.94
CA HIS A 351 11.35 -9.50 -2.40
C HIS A 351 11.70 -10.78 -3.16
N ARG A 352 10.72 -11.48 -3.70
CA ARG A 352 10.96 -12.63 -4.56
C ARG A 352 11.54 -12.23 -5.92
N SER A 353 11.16 -11.09 -6.48
CA SER A 353 11.83 -10.61 -7.70
C SER A 353 13.27 -10.20 -7.44
N LEU A 354 13.60 -9.72 -6.23
CA LEU A 354 14.98 -9.41 -5.86
C LEU A 354 15.90 -10.65 -5.87
N ASP A 355 15.38 -11.87 -5.69
CA ASP A 355 16.16 -13.10 -5.85
C ASP A 355 16.80 -13.16 -7.25
N VAL A 356 16.04 -12.79 -8.28
CA VAL A 356 16.51 -12.74 -9.68
C VAL A 356 17.59 -11.67 -9.85
N LEU A 357 17.48 -10.55 -9.14
CA LEU A 357 18.48 -9.50 -9.19
C LEU A 357 19.79 -9.97 -8.53
N GLU A 358 19.71 -10.60 -7.35
CA GLU A 358 20.84 -11.20 -6.64
C GLU A 358 21.54 -12.28 -7.48
N GLU A 359 20.78 -13.13 -8.18
CA GLU A 359 21.31 -14.09 -9.14
C GLU A 359 22.03 -13.41 -10.31
N LYS A 360 21.45 -12.33 -10.87
CA LYS A 360 22.05 -11.55 -11.96
C LYS A 360 23.38 -10.91 -11.56
N ILE A 361 23.48 -10.36 -10.34
CA ILE A 361 24.72 -9.73 -9.84
C ILE A 361 25.69 -10.72 -9.19
N LYS A 362 25.30 -12.00 -9.07
CA LYS A 362 26.07 -13.08 -8.43
C LYS A 362 26.53 -12.75 -7.00
N TYR A 363 25.69 -12.01 -6.27
CA TYR A 363 25.93 -11.62 -4.88
C TYR A 363 24.60 -11.66 -4.12
N LYS A 364 24.61 -12.33 -2.96
CA LYS A 364 23.45 -12.41 -2.07
C LYS A 364 23.66 -11.46 -0.90
N PHE A 365 22.74 -10.52 -0.71
CA PHE A 365 22.84 -9.55 0.36
C PHE A 365 22.64 -10.20 1.72
N SER A 366 23.46 -9.82 2.69
CA SER A 366 23.27 -10.19 4.09
C SER A 366 22.07 -9.41 4.67
N ASN A 367 21.98 -8.11 4.34
CA ASN A 367 20.86 -7.27 4.73
C ASN A 367 19.95 -6.95 3.52
N ARG A 368 18.85 -7.70 3.37
CA ARG A 368 17.86 -7.46 2.29
C ARG A 368 17.13 -6.13 2.39
N TYR A 369 17.01 -5.54 3.59
CA TYR A 369 16.42 -4.21 3.72
C TYR A 369 17.28 -3.15 3.02
N LEU A 370 18.60 -3.31 3.04
CA LEU A 370 19.53 -2.41 2.37
C LEU A 370 19.34 -2.45 0.84
N LEU A 371 19.16 -3.64 0.26
CA LEU A 371 18.86 -3.80 -1.16
C LEU A 371 17.52 -3.15 -1.54
N GLN A 372 16.47 -3.39 -0.74
CA GLN A 372 15.18 -2.71 -0.93
C GLN A 372 15.33 -1.19 -0.87
N LEU A 373 16.09 -0.68 0.10
CA LEU A 373 16.33 0.75 0.27
C LEU A 373 17.04 1.35 -0.94
N ALA A 374 18.05 0.67 -1.50
CA ALA A 374 18.79 1.10 -2.68
C ALA A 374 17.89 1.26 -3.92
N LEU A 375 16.89 0.38 -4.05
CA LEU A 375 15.93 0.38 -5.16
C LEU A 375 14.73 1.32 -4.95
N THR A 376 14.63 1.97 -3.78
CA THR A 376 13.50 2.84 -3.44
C THR A 376 13.77 4.29 -3.79
N HIS A 377 13.14 4.78 -4.87
CA HIS A 377 13.28 6.16 -5.31
C HIS A 377 12.53 7.15 -4.39
N PRO A 378 12.98 8.40 -4.19
CA PRO A 378 12.34 9.37 -3.27
C PRO A 378 10.91 9.76 -3.63
N SER A 379 10.55 9.65 -4.91
CA SER A 379 9.18 9.85 -5.39
C SER A 379 8.24 8.72 -4.97
N TYR A 380 8.78 7.52 -4.71
CA TYR A 380 7.98 6.38 -4.32
C TYR A 380 7.26 6.65 -3.01
N ARG A 381 6.00 6.23 -3.00
CA ARG A 381 5.15 6.17 -1.84
C ARG A 381 4.56 4.78 -1.85
N GLU A 382 4.56 4.12 -0.70
CA GLU A 382 3.92 2.82 -0.56
C GLU A 382 2.48 2.93 -1.04
N ASN A 383 2.21 2.24 -2.13
CA ASN A 383 0.86 2.09 -2.66
C ASN A 383 0.19 0.92 -1.94
N PHE A 384 -1.13 0.86 -1.98
CA PHE A 384 -1.91 -0.21 -1.35
C PHE A 384 -1.68 -1.60 -1.99
N GLY A 385 -0.58 -1.85 -2.71
CA GLY A 385 -0.34 -3.06 -3.52
C GLY A 385 -1.28 -3.23 -4.73
N THR A 386 -2.25 -2.33 -4.87
CA THR A 386 -3.24 -2.24 -5.95
C THR A 386 -3.51 -0.77 -6.27
N ASN A 387 -4.47 -0.49 -7.14
CA ASN A 387 -4.94 0.85 -7.46
C ASN A 387 -5.28 1.62 -6.17
N PRO A 388 -4.55 2.72 -5.85
CA PRO A 388 -4.76 3.44 -4.58
C PRO A 388 -6.16 4.03 -4.44
N ASP A 389 -6.82 4.37 -5.54
CA ASP A 389 -8.18 4.91 -5.50
C ASP A 389 -9.19 3.80 -5.20
N HIS A 390 -9.03 2.61 -5.78
CA HIS A 390 -9.86 1.45 -5.44
C HIS A 390 -9.78 1.14 -3.95
N ALA A 391 -8.57 1.11 -3.41
CA ALA A 391 -8.35 0.89 -1.99
C ALA A 391 -9.02 1.96 -1.11
N ARG A 392 -8.92 3.24 -1.49
CA ARG A 392 -9.55 4.36 -0.76
C ARG A 392 -11.08 4.32 -0.83
N ASN A 393 -11.64 4.02 -2.00
CA ASN A 393 -13.09 3.93 -2.21
C ASN A 393 -13.65 2.79 -1.35
N SER A 394 -13.03 1.61 -1.42
CA SER A 394 -13.42 0.42 -0.63
C SER A 394 -13.35 0.70 0.88
N LEU A 395 -12.31 1.37 1.34
CA LEU A 395 -12.17 1.77 2.74
C LEU A 395 -13.16 2.84 3.18
N THR A 396 -13.58 3.69 2.26
CA THR A 396 -14.59 4.71 2.54
C THR A 396 -15.96 4.06 2.69
N ASN A 397 -16.31 3.19 1.74
CA ASN A 397 -17.61 2.53 1.66
C ASN A 397 -17.78 1.46 2.75
N CYS A 398 -16.73 0.68 3.03
CA CYS A 398 -16.80 -0.51 3.88
C CYS A 398 -15.83 -0.50 5.08
N GLY A 399 -14.99 0.53 5.25
CA GLY A 399 -14.04 0.59 6.36
C GLY A 399 -14.67 1.00 7.70
N ILE A 400 -13.87 1.28 8.74
CA ILE A 400 -14.40 1.77 10.02
C ILE A 400 -14.78 3.25 9.95
N ARG A 401 -15.84 3.65 10.65
CA ARG A 401 -16.40 5.02 10.60
C ARG A 401 -15.42 6.09 11.10
N GLN A 402 -14.80 5.88 12.25
CA GLN A 402 -13.92 6.86 12.91
C GLN A 402 -12.60 6.20 13.30
N PRO A 403 -11.65 6.07 12.36
CA PRO A 403 -10.31 5.60 12.69
C PRO A 403 -9.59 6.62 13.59
N VAL A 404 -8.76 6.10 14.49
CA VAL A 404 -7.80 6.87 15.26
C VAL A 404 -6.68 7.30 14.33
N TYR A 405 -6.39 8.60 14.31
CA TYR A 405 -5.29 9.18 13.53
C TYR A 405 -4.10 9.49 14.43
N GLY A 406 -2.91 9.08 13.99
CA GLY A 406 -1.64 9.47 14.59
C GLY A 406 -1.20 10.89 14.22
N ASP A 407 -0.02 11.28 14.71
CA ASP A 407 0.56 12.60 14.43
C ASP A 407 1.01 12.70 12.95
N ARG A 408 0.63 13.80 12.30
CA ARG A 408 1.06 14.12 10.93
C ARG A 408 2.56 14.35 10.81
N ARG A 409 3.28 14.59 11.91
CA ARG A 409 4.75 14.77 11.93
C ARG A 409 5.49 13.60 11.28
N ILE A 410 4.95 12.38 11.36
CA ILE A 410 5.56 11.18 10.78
C ILE A 410 5.89 11.36 9.28
N HIS A 411 5.03 12.08 8.55
CA HIS A 411 5.23 12.35 7.13
C HIS A 411 6.30 13.42 6.86
N TYR A 412 6.49 14.36 7.79
CA TYR A 412 7.31 15.56 7.58
C TYR A 412 8.72 15.48 8.16
N MET A 413 8.94 14.64 9.18
CA MET A 413 10.23 14.53 9.86
C MET A 413 11.36 14.13 8.90
N ASN A 414 11.05 13.35 7.86
CA ASN A 414 12.05 12.80 6.94
C ASN A 414 12.01 13.39 5.52
N THR A 415 11.01 14.21 5.16
CA THR A 415 10.81 14.70 3.77
C THR A 415 11.06 16.21 3.57
N ARG A 416 11.05 17.02 4.63
CA ARG A 416 11.32 18.46 4.48
C ARG A 416 12.82 18.71 4.32
N LYS A 417 13.24 19.04 3.09
CA LYS A 417 14.63 19.35 2.73
C LYS A 417 14.85 20.82 2.35
N ARG A 418 13.79 21.64 2.38
CA ARG A 418 13.82 23.00 1.82
C ARG A 418 13.51 24.07 2.86
N GLY A 419 14.14 25.23 2.69
CA GLY A 419 13.94 26.43 3.51
C GLY A 419 15.06 26.65 4.53
N ILE A 420 15.35 27.92 4.80
CA ILE A 420 16.47 28.34 5.64
C ILE A 420 16.40 27.77 7.06
N ASN A 421 15.20 27.71 7.66
CA ASN A 421 15.03 27.16 9.01
C ASN A 421 15.37 25.66 9.06
N THR A 422 15.03 24.92 8.00
CA THR A 422 15.37 23.51 7.87
C THR A 422 16.87 23.33 7.68
N LEU A 423 17.49 24.17 6.83
CA LEU A 423 18.93 24.16 6.60
C LEU A 423 19.71 24.47 7.90
N ILE A 424 19.34 25.54 8.62
CA ILE A 424 19.96 25.91 9.89
C ILE A 424 19.83 24.76 10.90
N ASN A 425 18.64 24.15 11.01
CA ASN A 425 18.42 23.00 11.89
C ASN A 425 19.28 21.78 11.47
N ILE A 426 19.43 21.51 10.18
CA ILE A 426 20.31 20.42 9.70
C ILE A 426 21.77 20.74 10.01
N MET A 427 22.23 21.96 9.72
CA MET A 427 23.61 22.39 9.96
C MET A 427 23.95 22.51 11.46
N SER A 428 22.96 22.74 12.31
CA SER A 428 23.14 22.79 13.77
C SER A 428 23.16 21.42 14.43
N ARG A 429 22.81 20.34 13.71
CA ARG A 429 22.87 18.98 14.24
C ARG A 429 24.32 18.50 14.25
N PHE A 430 24.76 18.05 15.41
CA PHE A 430 26.03 17.35 15.55
C PHE A 430 25.92 15.92 15.00
N GLY A 431 27.05 15.38 14.55
CA GLY A 431 27.17 13.97 14.20
C GLY A 431 26.84 13.07 15.40
N LYS A 432 26.36 11.86 15.12
CA LYS A 432 26.19 10.84 16.17
C LYS A 432 27.54 10.20 16.46
N THR A 433 27.75 9.80 17.71
CA THR A 433 28.96 9.09 18.16
C THR A 433 28.99 7.63 17.76
N GLU A 434 27.82 7.04 17.55
CA GLU A 434 27.65 5.64 17.16
C GLU A 434 26.93 5.54 15.81
N GLU A 435 27.27 4.50 15.06
CA GLU A 435 26.58 4.15 13.82
C GLU A 435 25.16 3.67 14.13
N THR A 436 24.17 4.36 13.58
CA THR A 436 22.75 4.01 13.75
C THR A 436 22.07 3.96 12.41
N GLU A 437 21.11 3.06 12.27
CA GLU A 437 20.25 2.98 11.08
C GLU A 437 19.52 4.30 10.82
N SER A 438 19.26 4.56 9.53
CA SER A 438 18.54 5.74 9.10
C SER A 438 17.04 5.50 9.10
N ASN A 439 16.27 6.48 9.59
CA ASN A 439 14.82 6.48 9.41
C ASN A 439 14.39 6.97 8.01
N ILE A 440 15.34 7.29 7.12
CA ILE A 440 15.06 7.75 5.76
C ILE A 440 14.84 6.51 4.89
N THR A 441 13.66 6.41 4.29
CA THR A 441 13.19 5.22 3.57
C THR A 441 13.36 5.33 2.04
N HIS A 442 14.36 6.07 1.58
CA HIS A 442 14.66 6.21 0.15
C HIS A 442 16.18 6.24 -0.11
N ASN A 443 16.57 6.00 -1.35
CA ASN A 443 17.95 5.67 -1.73
C ASN A 443 18.95 6.84 -1.78
N GLU A 444 18.56 8.11 -1.68
CA GLU A 444 19.50 9.25 -1.84
C GLU A 444 20.77 9.22 -0.97
N ARG A 445 20.69 8.68 0.26
CA ARG A 445 21.89 8.55 1.10
C ARG A 445 22.86 7.51 0.57
N LEU A 446 22.32 6.45 -0.02
CA LEU A 446 23.09 5.39 -0.66
C LEU A 446 23.62 5.88 -2.01
N GLU A 447 22.85 6.68 -2.75
CA GLU A 447 23.31 7.37 -3.97
C GLU A 447 24.56 8.21 -3.67
N PHE A 448 24.50 9.07 -2.65
CA PHE A 448 25.65 9.89 -2.24
C PHE A 448 26.90 9.07 -1.92
N LEU A 449 26.75 7.94 -1.22
CA LEU A 449 27.88 7.07 -0.89
C LEU A 449 28.38 6.31 -2.14
N GLY A 450 27.45 5.85 -2.96
CA GLY A 450 27.70 5.07 -4.15
C GLY A 450 28.40 5.84 -5.25
N ASP A 451 28.08 7.12 -5.41
CA ASP A 451 28.79 8.05 -6.29
C ASP A 451 30.29 8.09 -5.93
N ALA A 452 30.61 8.30 -4.65
CA ALA A 452 31.99 8.27 -4.16
C ALA A 452 32.68 6.90 -4.36
N VAL A 453 31.94 5.80 -4.20
CA VAL A 453 32.47 4.44 -4.44
C VAL A 453 32.79 4.23 -5.92
N VAL A 454 31.89 4.60 -6.82
CA VAL A 454 32.09 4.47 -8.28
C VAL A 454 33.25 5.35 -8.74
N GLU A 455 33.32 6.59 -8.25
CA GLU A 455 34.46 7.48 -8.52
C GLU A 455 35.79 6.90 -8.04
N PHE A 456 35.81 6.32 -6.83
CA PHE A 456 37.01 5.72 -6.26
C PHE A 456 37.48 4.50 -7.06
N VAL A 457 36.59 3.53 -7.30
CA VAL A 457 36.89 2.31 -8.08
C VAL A 457 37.42 2.69 -9.46
N THR A 458 36.73 3.59 -10.16
CA THR A 458 37.14 4.05 -11.49
C THR A 458 38.51 4.73 -11.44
N SER A 459 38.78 5.57 -10.43
CA SER A 459 40.06 6.28 -10.30
C SER A 459 41.23 5.33 -10.04
N VAL A 460 41.04 4.30 -9.19
CA VAL A 460 42.08 3.30 -8.89
C VAL A 460 42.43 2.51 -10.15
N HIS A 461 41.42 2.01 -10.86
CA HIS A 461 41.62 1.24 -12.09
C HIS A 461 42.30 2.05 -13.18
N LEU A 462 41.83 3.27 -13.45
CA LEU A 462 42.45 4.13 -14.45
C LEU A 462 43.91 4.48 -14.10
N PHE A 463 44.21 4.73 -12.83
CA PHE A 463 45.57 5.04 -12.38
C PHE A 463 46.54 3.86 -12.60
N HIS A 464 46.09 2.62 -12.35
CA HIS A 464 46.92 1.44 -12.50
C HIS A 464 47.02 0.92 -13.94
N MET A 465 45.94 0.98 -14.72
CA MET A 465 45.92 0.53 -16.11
C MET A 465 46.69 1.46 -17.05
N PHE A 466 46.80 2.75 -16.71
CA PHE A 466 47.36 3.77 -17.58
C PHE A 466 48.50 4.57 -16.90
N PRO A 467 49.65 3.93 -16.59
CA PRO A 467 50.76 4.58 -15.88
C PRO A 467 51.42 5.73 -16.67
N ASP A 468 51.30 5.73 -17.99
CA ASP A 468 51.89 6.74 -18.89
C ASP A 468 50.95 7.92 -19.18
N LEU A 469 49.71 7.91 -18.65
CA LEU A 469 48.73 8.98 -18.85
C LEU A 469 48.81 10.02 -17.74
N GLU A 470 48.87 11.30 -18.14
CA GLU A 470 48.80 12.42 -17.21
C GLU A 470 47.39 12.60 -16.61
N GLU A 471 47.30 13.32 -15.48
CA GLU A 471 46.07 13.57 -14.73
C GLU A 471 44.91 14.03 -15.62
N GLY A 472 45.16 14.94 -16.58
CA GLY A 472 44.11 15.44 -17.46
C GLY A 472 43.46 14.34 -18.31
N GLY A 473 44.24 13.35 -18.76
CA GLY A 473 43.71 12.19 -19.48
C GLY A 473 42.88 11.28 -18.59
N LEU A 474 43.41 10.97 -17.39
CA LEU A 474 42.72 10.12 -16.40
C LEU A 474 41.41 10.75 -15.92
N ALA A 475 41.41 12.06 -15.64
CA ALA A 475 40.21 12.80 -15.25
C ALA A 475 39.15 12.81 -16.36
N THR A 476 39.57 12.89 -17.62
CA THR A 476 38.66 12.83 -18.78
C THR A 476 38.02 11.45 -18.91
N TYR A 477 38.80 10.38 -18.78
CA TYR A 477 38.27 9.00 -18.77
C TYR A 477 37.30 8.78 -17.62
N ARG A 478 37.68 9.18 -16.40
CA ARG A 478 36.84 9.05 -15.22
C ARG A 478 35.50 9.74 -15.45
N ALA A 479 35.51 11.02 -15.82
CA ALA A 479 34.28 11.78 -16.08
C ALA A 479 33.39 11.13 -17.15
N ALA A 480 33.98 10.55 -18.19
CA ALA A 480 33.22 9.84 -19.23
C ALA A 480 32.57 8.54 -18.74
N ILE A 481 33.21 7.83 -17.82
CA ILE A 481 32.71 6.58 -17.23
C ILE A 481 31.65 6.85 -16.16
N VAL A 482 31.88 7.84 -15.28
CA VAL A 482 31.00 8.11 -14.13
C VAL A 482 29.83 9.05 -14.46
N GLN A 483 29.74 9.60 -15.68
CA GLN A 483 28.61 10.45 -16.05
C GLN A 483 27.27 9.68 -15.97
N ASN A 484 26.21 10.36 -15.51
CA ASN A 484 24.89 9.73 -15.33
C ASN A 484 24.34 9.08 -16.61
N GLN A 485 24.67 9.63 -17.80
CA GLN A 485 24.22 9.05 -19.07
C GLN A 485 24.78 7.64 -19.27
N HIS A 486 26.05 7.42 -18.92
CA HIS A 486 26.70 6.12 -19.02
C HIS A 486 26.21 5.18 -17.91
N LEU A 487 26.10 5.67 -16.67
CA LEU A 487 25.56 4.88 -15.56
C LEU A 487 24.11 4.43 -15.81
N ALA A 488 23.27 5.22 -16.48
CA ALA A 488 21.94 4.79 -16.90
C ALA A 488 21.97 3.61 -17.89
N VAL A 489 22.99 3.56 -18.76
CA VAL A 489 23.20 2.42 -19.67
C VAL A 489 23.61 1.18 -18.87
N LEU A 490 24.55 1.31 -17.92
CA LEU A 490 24.95 0.21 -17.03
C LEU A 490 23.78 -0.30 -16.18
N ALA A 491 22.97 0.60 -15.63
CA ALA A 491 21.75 0.27 -14.90
C ALA A 491 20.78 -0.57 -15.75
N LYS A 492 20.65 -0.25 -17.04
CA LYS A 492 19.83 -1.01 -17.98
C LYS A 492 20.45 -2.38 -18.29
N THR A 493 21.76 -2.46 -18.38
CA THR A 493 22.51 -3.72 -18.58
C THR A 493 22.26 -4.72 -17.43
N LEU A 494 22.07 -4.23 -16.20
CA LEU A 494 21.66 -5.02 -15.05
C LEU A 494 20.13 -5.26 -14.96
N GLY A 495 19.34 -4.56 -15.77
CA GLY A 495 17.88 -4.64 -15.77
C GLY A 495 17.21 -3.95 -14.57
N LEU A 496 17.85 -2.93 -13.98
CA LEU A 496 17.34 -2.25 -12.78
C LEU A 496 15.96 -1.59 -12.96
N GLU A 497 15.58 -1.29 -14.20
CA GLU A 497 14.24 -0.76 -14.53
C GLU A 497 13.09 -1.69 -14.10
N GLU A 498 13.34 -3.00 -14.04
CA GLU A 498 12.35 -4.01 -13.65
C GLU A 498 12.09 -4.02 -12.13
N PHE A 499 13.09 -3.64 -11.34
CA PHE A 499 13.10 -3.78 -9.88
C PHE A 499 12.92 -2.44 -9.14
N MET A 500 13.20 -1.31 -9.79
CA MET A 500 13.16 0.00 -9.13
C MET A 500 11.73 0.39 -8.70
N LEU A 501 11.58 0.67 -7.40
CA LEU A 501 10.36 1.22 -6.82
C LEU A 501 10.30 2.72 -7.11
N TYR A 502 9.47 3.09 -8.08
CA TYR A 502 9.36 4.46 -8.58
C TYR A 502 7.90 4.84 -8.83
N ALA A 503 7.54 6.09 -8.55
CA ALA A 503 6.16 6.53 -8.58
C ALA A 503 5.51 6.46 -9.97
N HIS A 504 4.22 6.15 -9.97
CA HIS A 504 3.38 6.13 -11.17
C HIS A 504 2.75 7.52 -11.37
N GLY A 505 3.47 8.43 -12.01
CA GLY A 505 2.99 9.79 -12.33
C GLY A 505 3.09 10.09 -13.83
N SER A 506 2.17 10.91 -14.35
CA SER A 506 2.18 11.32 -15.77
C SER A 506 3.48 12.00 -16.17
N ASP A 507 3.98 12.87 -15.30
CA ASP A 507 5.15 13.70 -15.59
C ASP A 507 6.43 12.88 -15.42
N LEU A 508 6.41 11.95 -14.47
CA LEU A 508 7.53 11.07 -14.07
C LEU A 508 7.78 9.90 -15.03
N CYS A 509 6.96 9.70 -16.06
CA CYS A 509 7.10 8.60 -17.03
C CYS A 509 7.85 9.02 -18.32
N HIS A 510 8.52 10.18 -18.32
CA HIS A 510 9.38 10.59 -19.43
C HIS A 510 10.71 9.81 -19.41
N ASP A 511 11.16 9.37 -20.59
CA ASP A 511 12.38 8.56 -20.74
C ASP A 511 13.63 9.23 -20.15
N LEU A 512 13.75 10.56 -20.24
CA LEU A 512 14.89 11.29 -19.71
C LEU A 512 14.94 11.23 -18.17
N GLU A 513 13.81 11.51 -17.51
CA GLU A 513 13.70 11.44 -16.05
C GLU A 513 13.93 10.01 -15.55
N LEU A 514 13.41 9.01 -16.28
CA LEU A 514 13.63 7.61 -15.96
C LEU A 514 15.11 7.23 -16.02
N ARG A 515 15.85 7.67 -17.05
CA ARG A 515 17.29 7.42 -17.16
C ARG A 515 18.08 8.05 -16.02
N HIS A 516 17.75 9.28 -15.64
CA HIS A 516 18.36 9.92 -14.46
C HIS A 516 18.07 9.11 -13.19
N ALA A 517 16.83 8.71 -12.95
CA ALA A 517 16.48 7.88 -11.80
C ALA A 517 17.19 6.51 -11.82
N MET A 518 17.41 5.91 -13.00
CA MET A 518 18.15 4.66 -13.15
C MET A 518 19.64 4.82 -12.82
N ALA A 519 20.28 5.92 -13.24
CA ALA A 519 21.66 6.22 -12.89
C ALA A 519 21.83 6.36 -11.37
N ASN A 520 20.99 7.17 -10.73
CA ASN A 520 20.97 7.35 -9.28
C ASN A 520 20.72 6.03 -8.53
N CYS A 521 19.83 5.19 -9.06
CA CYS A 521 19.56 3.85 -8.52
C CYS A 521 20.78 2.92 -8.64
N PHE A 522 21.53 3.00 -9.74
CA PHE A 522 22.77 2.25 -9.93
C PHE A 522 23.84 2.68 -8.94
N GLU A 523 24.06 3.98 -8.75
CA GLU A 523 24.95 4.50 -7.72
C GLU A 523 24.52 4.02 -6.34
N ALA A 524 23.23 4.16 -6.01
CA ALA A 524 22.70 3.67 -4.74
C ALA A 524 22.92 2.17 -4.52
N LEU A 525 22.81 1.35 -5.58
CA LEU A 525 23.13 -0.07 -5.53
C LEU A 525 24.62 -0.30 -5.27
N MET A 526 25.53 0.44 -5.90
CA MET A 526 26.97 0.35 -5.63
C MET A 526 27.29 0.73 -4.17
N GLY A 527 26.65 1.79 -3.65
CA GLY A 527 26.77 2.17 -2.24
C GLY A 527 26.25 1.09 -1.29
N ALA A 528 25.14 0.43 -1.65
CA ALA A 528 24.60 -0.69 -0.87
C ALA A 528 25.51 -1.93 -0.89
N LEU A 529 26.07 -2.28 -2.06
CA LEU A 529 27.03 -3.39 -2.18
C LEU A 529 28.30 -3.12 -1.37
N PHE A 530 28.80 -1.90 -1.41
CA PHE A 530 29.95 -1.49 -0.60
C PHE A 530 29.68 -1.62 0.90
N LEU A 531 28.49 -1.23 1.38
CA LEU A 531 28.14 -1.33 2.80
C LEU A 531 27.91 -2.77 3.26
N ASP A 532 27.37 -3.65 2.40
CA ASP A 532 27.06 -5.04 2.76
C ASP A 532 28.27 -5.97 2.58
N GLY A 533 28.99 -5.84 1.46
CA GLY A 533 30.05 -6.76 1.03
C GLY A 533 31.44 -6.14 0.89
N GLY A 534 31.59 -4.83 1.08
CA GLY A 534 32.85 -4.12 0.94
C GLY A 534 33.20 -3.74 -0.50
N ILE A 535 34.35 -3.08 -0.67
CA ILE A 535 34.77 -2.49 -1.95
C ILE A 535 35.01 -3.53 -3.05
N GLN A 536 35.49 -4.73 -2.70
CA GLN A 536 35.78 -5.78 -3.68
C GLN A 536 34.50 -6.29 -4.36
N VAL A 537 33.40 -6.37 -3.63
CA VAL A 537 32.11 -6.79 -4.18
C VAL A 537 31.56 -5.71 -5.11
N ALA A 538 31.63 -4.44 -4.70
CA ALA A 538 31.20 -3.32 -5.53
C ALA A 538 32.00 -3.25 -6.83
N ASP A 539 33.33 -3.40 -6.75
CA ASP A 539 34.22 -3.41 -7.92
C ASP A 539 33.89 -4.54 -8.89
N LYS A 540 33.74 -5.77 -8.39
CA LYS A 540 33.36 -6.92 -9.22
C LYS A 540 32.05 -6.69 -9.98
N VAL A 541 31.01 -6.22 -9.29
CA VAL A 541 29.71 -5.98 -9.92
C VAL A 541 29.79 -4.80 -10.91
N PHE A 542 30.57 -3.76 -10.58
CA PHE A 542 30.80 -2.63 -11.48
C PHE A 542 31.54 -3.07 -12.76
N GLY A 543 32.62 -3.83 -12.64
CA GLY A 543 33.37 -4.39 -13.77
C GLY A 543 32.50 -5.31 -14.64
N GLU A 544 31.77 -6.25 -14.03
CA GLU A 544 30.84 -7.14 -14.76
C GLU A 544 29.74 -6.37 -15.49
N ALA A 545 29.27 -5.24 -14.94
CA ALA A 545 28.31 -4.37 -15.61
C ALA A 545 28.93 -3.57 -16.76
N LEU A 546 30.18 -3.10 -16.58
CA LEU A 546 30.92 -2.28 -17.55
C LEU A 546 31.31 -3.08 -18.81
N PHE A 547 31.83 -4.28 -18.63
CA PHE A 547 32.36 -5.14 -19.70
C PHE A 547 31.48 -6.36 -19.99
N LYS A 548 30.17 -6.26 -19.80
CA LYS A 548 29.26 -7.40 -19.97
C LYS A 548 29.40 -8.06 -21.35
N GLY A 549 29.82 -9.32 -21.37
CA GLY A 549 30.02 -10.11 -22.59
C GLY A 549 31.40 -9.92 -23.25
N LEU A 550 32.32 -9.22 -22.59
CA LEU A 550 33.70 -8.99 -23.00
C LEU A 550 34.64 -9.51 -21.92
N ASP A 551 34.66 -10.84 -21.75
CA ASP A 551 35.40 -11.49 -20.66
C ASP A 551 36.91 -11.18 -20.68
N ASP A 552 37.49 -10.99 -21.86
CA ASP A 552 38.91 -10.62 -21.99
C ASP A 552 39.20 -9.26 -21.34
N LEU A 553 38.36 -8.25 -21.59
CA LEU A 553 38.51 -6.92 -20.99
C LEU A 553 38.17 -6.91 -19.50
N LEU A 554 37.21 -7.73 -19.08
CA LEU A 554 36.86 -7.88 -17.67
C LEU A 554 37.99 -8.51 -16.85
N ASN A 555 38.80 -9.40 -17.45
CA ASN A 555 39.94 -10.01 -16.76
C ASN A 555 41.15 -9.06 -16.70
N GLU A 556 41.24 -8.09 -17.62
CA GLU A 556 42.26 -7.05 -17.61
C GLU A 556 41.94 -5.91 -16.63
N TRP A 557 40.65 -5.63 -16.44
CA TRP A 557 40.12 -4.78 -15.37
C TRP A 557 40.27 -5.46 -14.01
#